data_AF-A0A8T4PTF7-F1
#
_entry.id   AF-A0A8T4PTF7-F1
#
_cell.length_a   1.000
_cell.length_b   1.000
_cell.length_c   1.000
_cell.angle_alpha   90.00
_cell.angle_beta   90.00
_cell.angle_gamma   90.00
#
_symmetry.space_group_name_H-M   'P 1'
#
loop_
_entity.id
_entity.type
_entity.pdbx_description
1 polymer ?
#
loop_
_entity_poly.entity_id
_entity_poly.type
_entity_poly.pdbx_seq_one_letter_code
_entity_poly.pdbx_strand_id
1 'polypeptide(L)' 'MIELKAKTKKWGNSIGILIPKEAIRKENIKPDQEVTVLISAKPITKAGDIFGTMKFKKSTEELMREVDKDLDFGF' A
#
# COMPACT_ATOMS: atom_id res chain seq x y z
N MET A 1 -17.96 -12.94 -8.33
CA MET A 1 -16.96 -11.88 -8.06
C MET A 1 -15.96 -12.46 -7.09
N ILE A 2 -14.68 -12.53 -7.46
CA ILE A 2 -13.62 -13.08 -6.60
C ILE A 2 -12.63 -11.97 -6.23
N GLU A 3 -12.19 -11.97 -4.98
CA GLU A 3 -11.08 -11.12 -4.54
C GLU A 3 -9.81 -11.98 -4.51
N LEU A 4 -8.75 -11.52 -5.18
CA LEU A 4 -7.49 -12.24 -5.27
C LEU A 4 -6.31 -11.27 -5.13
N LYS A 5 -5.24 -11.74 -4.49
CA LYS A 5 -3.97 -11.03 -4.45
C LYS A 5 -3.14 -11.42 -5.67
N ALA A 6 -2.97 -10.48 -6.59
CA ALA A 6 -2.15 -10.67 -7.79
C ALA A 6 -0.89 -9.79 -7.74
N LYS A 7 0.13 -10.21 -8.48
CA LYS A 7 1.29 -9.37 -8.76
C LYS A 7 1.07 -8.63 -10.07
N THR A 8 1.57 -7.41 -10.14
CA THR A 8 1.62 -6.65 -11.38
C THR A 8 2.99 -6.81 -12.05
N LYS A 9 3.04 -6.71 -13.38
CA LYS A 9 4.29 -6.75 -14.16
C LYS A 9 4.24 -5.74 -15.30
N LYS A 10 5.37 -5.12 -15.61
CA LYS A 10 5.52 -4.25 -16.79
C LYS A 10 5.49 -5.09 -18.07
N TRP A 11 4.62 -4.70 -19.00
CA TRP A 11 4.53 -5.25 -20.36
C TRP A 11 4.52 -4.08 -21.34
N GLY A 12 5.68 -3.81 -21.95
CA GLY A 12 5.85 -2.63 -22.80
C GLY A 12 5.54 -1.34 -22.05
N ASN A 13 4.55 -0.58 -22.55
CA ASN A 13 4.05 0.65 -21.93
C ASN A 13 2.82 0.43 -21.03
N SER A 14 2.51 -0.81 -20.69
CA SER A 14 1.35 -1.20 -19.89
C SER A 14 1.76 -1.99 -18.65
N ILE A 15 0.85 -2.10 -17.69
CA ILE A 15 0.98 -2.96 -16.51
C ILE A 15 -0.02 -4.10 -16.65
N GLY A 16 0.49 -5.33 -16.68
CA GLY A 16 -0.31 -6.55 -16.63
C GLY A 16 -0.54 -7.02 -15.20
N ILE A 17 -1.71 -7.58 -14.92
CA ILE A 17 -2.02 -8.27 -13.67
C ILE A 17 -1.85 -9.78 -13.91
N LEU A 18 -1.04 -10.44 -13.10
CA LEU A 18 -0.86 -11.89 -13.19
C LEU A 18 -1.91 -12.60 -12.33
N ILE A 19 -2.85 -13.27 -12.99
CA ILE A 19 -3.87 -14.09 -12.33
C ILE A 19 -3.26 -15.46 -11.99
N PRO A 20 -3.29 -15.91 -10.72
CA PRO A 20 -2.79 -17.23 -10.34
C PRO A 20 -3.49 -18.37 -11.09
N LYS A 21 -2.75 -19.44 -11.39
CA LYS A 21 -3.24 -20.59 -12.18
C LYS A 21 -4.46 -21.26 -11.54
N GLU A 22 -4.52 -21.26 -10.22
CA GLU A 22 -5.61 -21.82 -9.42
C GLU A 22 -6.91 -21.04 -9.68
N ALA A 23 -6.84 -19.71 -9.71
CA ALA A 23 -7.98 -18.85 -10.00
C ALA A 23 -8.43 -19.00 -11.47
N ILE A 24 -7.48 -19.09 -12.41
CA ILE A 24 -7.78 -19.35 -13.83
C ILE A 24 -8.59 -20.63 -14.00
N ARG A 25 -8.17 -21.73 -13.34
CA ARG A 25 -8.86 -23.03 -13.43
C ARG A 25 -10.23 -23.00 -12.77
N LYS A 26 -10.33 -22.41 -11.57
CA LYS A 26 -11.57 -22.39 -10.79
C LYS A 26 -12.66 -21.56 -11.48
N GLU A 27 -12.29 -20.42 -12.04
CA GLU A 27 -13.21 -19.50 -12.70
C GLU A 27 -13.28 -19.72 -14.22
N ASN A 28 -12.59 -20.75 -14.74
CA ASN A 28 -12.54 -21.11 -16.16
C ASN A 28 -12.19 -19.93 -17.09
N ILE A 29 -11.22 -19.11 -16.67
CA ILE A 29 -10.76 -17.94 -17.42
C ILE A 29 -9.95 -18.42 -18.63
N LYS A 30 -10.28 -17.91 -19.82
CA LYS A 30 -9.58 -18.26 -21.06
C LYS A 30 -8.61 -17.15 -21.49
N PRO A 31 -7.56 -17.48 -22.27
CA PRO A 31 -6.78 -16.47 -22.99
C PRO A 31 -7.69 -15.58 -23.85
N ASP A 32 -7.31 -14.32 -24.03
CA ASP A 32 -7.99 -13.32 -24.88
C ASP A 32 -9.45 -13.01 -24.50
N GLN A 33 -9.84 -13.40 -23.28
CA GLN A 33 -11.15 -13.09 -22.72
C GLN A 33 -11.14 -11.71 -22.06
N GLU A 34 -12.17 -10.90 -22.32
CA GLU A 34 -12.40 -9.66 -21.61
C GLU A 34 -12.91 -9.94 -20.18
N VAL A 35 -12.33 -9.25 -19.20
CA VAL A 35 -12.69 -9.40 -17.78
C VAL A 35 -12.76 -8.03 -17.11
N THR A 36 -13.73 -7.87 -16.21
CA THR A 36 -13.83 -6.69 -15.36
C THR A 36 -13.01 -6.90 -14.09
N VAL A 37 -12.12 -5.96 -13.77
CA VAL A 37 -11.29 -6.01 -12.57
C VAL A 37 -11.55 -4.81 -11.67
N LEU A 38 -11.70 -5.05 -10.37
CA LEU A 38 -11.68 -4.00 -9.35
C LEU A 38 -10.29 -3.97 -8.74
N ILE A 39 -9.57 -2.86 -8.90
CA ILE A 39 -8.18 -2.73 -8.46
C ILE A 39 -8.14 -1.88 -7.20
N SER A 40 -7.59 -2.44 -6.12
CA SER A 40 -7.23 -1.69 -4.92
C SER A 40 -5.73 -1.82 -4.68
N ALA A 41 -4.99 -0.73 -4.87
CA ALA A 41 -3.57 -0.68 -4.58
C ALA A 41 -3.36 -0.33 -3.11
N LYS A 42 -2.54 -1.10 -2.40
CA LYS A 42 -2.08 -0.66 -1.08
C LYS A 42 -1.21 0.58 -1.27
N PRO A 43 -1.44 1.67 -0.51
CA PRO A 43 -0.52 2.79 -0.50
C PRO A 43 0.86 2.26 -0.11
N ILE A 44 1.85 2.56 -0.94
CA ILE A 44 3.25 2.30 -0.60
C ILE A 44 3.60 3.39 0.40
N THR A 45 3.36 3.15 1.70
CA THR A 45 3.95 3.97 2.75
C THR A 45 5.43 3.62 2.80
N LYS A 46 6.25 4.25 1.96
CA LYS A 46 7.68 4.30 2.25
C LYS A 46 7.79 5.07 3.56
N ALA A 47 8.57 4.58 4.52
CA ALA A 47 8.81 5.31 5.77
C ALA A 47 9.27 6.77 5.52
N GLY A 48 9.93 7.01 4.37
CA GLY A 48 10.31 8.35 3.90
C GLY A 48 9.15 9.25 3.43
N ASP A 49 8.01 8.69 2.99
CA ASP A 49 6.83 9.48 2.61
C ASP A 49 6.10 10.02 3.86
N ILE A 50 6.17 9.29 4.98
CA ILE A 50 5.59 9.70 6.27
C ILE A 50 6.36 10.90 6.86
N PHE A 51 7.67 10.95 6.67
CA PHE A 51 8.53 12.05 7.09
C PHE A 51 8.29 13.36 6.33
N GLY A 52 7.72 13.30 5.11
CA GLY A 52 7.45 14.48 4.27
C GLY A 52 6.09 15.13 4.50
N THR A 53 5.05 14.33 4.78
CA THR A 53 3.67 14.83 5.03
C THR A 53 3.41 15.19 6.48
N MET A 54 4.20 14.67 7.42
CA MET A 54 4.13 15.07 8.83
C MET A 54 4.92 16.35 9.12
N LYS A 55 4.93 17.29 8.16
CA LYS A 55 5.36 18.66 8.43
C LYS A 55 4.35 19.31 9.40
N PHE A 56 4.64 19.14 10.68
CA PHE A 56 4.55 20.16 11.72
C PHE A 56 3.17 20.77 11.97
N LYS A 57 2.30 20.03 12.68
CA LYS A 57 1.36 20.68 13.62
C LYS A 57 2.04 21.08 14.94
N LYS A 58 3.25 20.55 15.19
CA LYS A 58 4.15 20.92 16.29
C LYS A 58 5.61 20.81 15.83
N SER A 59 6.42 21.80 16.13
CA SER A 59 7.88 21.85 15.89
C SER A 59 8.59 20.66 16.56
N THR A 60 9.75 20.23 16.03
CA THR A 60 10.59 19.19 16.66
C THR A 60 10.93 19.54 18.11
N GLU A 61 11.00 20.84 18.41
CA GLU A 61 11.29 21.39 19.72
C GLU A 61 10.12 21.24 20.71
N GLU A 62 8.87 21.34 20.24
CA GLU A 62 7.68 21.01 21.05
C GLU A 62 7.62 19.52 21.37
N LEU A 63 7.99 18.66 20.42
CA LEU A 63 8.02 17.21 20.66
C LEU A 63 9.09 16.83 21.70
N MET A 64 10.28 17.44 21.63
CA MET A 64 11.32 17.21 22.64
C MET A 64 10.88 17.70 24.03
N ARG A 65 10.22 18.87 24.12
CA ARG A 65 9.68 19.37 25.40
C ARG A 65 8.58 18.51 26.01
N GLU A 66 7.75 17.86 25.19
CA GLU A 66 6.71 16.95 25.68
C GLU A 66 7.33 15.66 26.23
N VAL A 67 8.32 15.10 25.53
CA VAL A 67 9.04 13.90 26.00
C VAL A 67 9.78 14.17 27.31
N ASP A 68 10.46 15.32 27.43
CA ASP A 68 11.16 15.69 28.66
C ASP A 68 10.17 15.89 29.84
N LYS A 69 9.01 16.53 29.60
CA LYS A 69 7.96 16.67 30.62
C LYS A 69 7.39 15.33 31.06
N ASP A 70 7.10 14.43 30.13
CA ASP A 70 6.53 13.11 30.46
C ASP A 70 7.51 12.25 31.27
N LEU A 71 8.82 12.44 31.09
CA LEU A 71 9.86 11.76 31.87
C LEU A 71 10.05 12.34 33.28
N ASP A 72 9.76 13.64 33.47
CA ASP A 72 9.84 14.31 34.78
C ASP A 72 8.65 13.98 35.72
N PHE A 73 7.51 13.52 35.20
CA PHE A 73 6.33 13.12 35.99
C PHE A 73 6.23 11.61 36.24
N GLY A 74 7.28 10.84 35.91
CA GLY A 74 7.29 9.38 35.87
C GLY A 74 8.28 8.67 36.79
N PHE A 75 8.65 9.24 37.94
CA PHE A 75 9.35 8.55 39.04
C PHE A 75 8.82 8.96 40.41
#